data_AF-A0A950V1U6-F1
#
_entry.id   AF-A0A950V1U6-F1
#
_cell.length_a   1.000
_cell.length_b   1.000
_cell.length_c   1.000
_cell.angle_alpha   90.00
_cell.angle_beta   90.00
_cell.angle_gamma   90.00
#
_symmetry.space_group_name_H-M   'P 1'
#
loop_
_entity.id
_entity.type
_entity.pdbx_description
1 polymer ?
#
loop_
_entity_poly.entity_id
_entity_poly.type
_entity_poly.pdbx_seq_one_letter_code
_entity_poly.pdbx_strand_id
1 'polypeptide(L)'
;TLGPLVAPGTYTVKLVADGRTLTEKLTVLKDPNTTGSEADVDAATKLSLSIYNDANTSVRLINQLEWTRLQLQDMQKMLKAANADKSLGDSVMDLDGKALAIEDQLLQRTVAEGDLKSFRGPLQLYLKFVWLGAEVGSGGADVAGNPDFPPTQSEIDVYNLLHGQLEKAQTDFNNLYSQVVPAFNQTMQQKGMERLMTVQVK
;
A
#
# COMPACT_ATOMS: atom_id res chain seq x y z
N THR A 1 -4.60 13.68 -1.02
CA THR A 1 -3.94 13.49 0.29
C THR A 1 -2.92 14.59 0.47
N LEU A 2 -2.85 15.17 1.66
CA LEU A 2 -1.71 15.99 2.05
C LEU A 2 -0.56 15.03 2.37
N GLY A 3 0.58 15.20 1.71
CA GLY A 3 1.78 14.41 2.00
C GLY A 3 2.48 14.89 3.28
N PRO A 4 3.47 14.15 3.78
CA PRO A 4 4.31 14.60 4.88
C PRO A 4 4.87 16.00 4.63
N LEU A 5 4.86 16.84 5.65
CA LEU A 5 5.59 18.11 5.61
C LEU A 5 7.09 17.84 5.57
N VAL A 6 7.84 18.75 4.94
CA VAL A 6 9.30 18.68 4.93
C VAL A 6 9.87 19.40 6.15
N ALA A 7 10.98 18.89 6.67
CA ALA A 7 11.66 19.50 7.81
C ALA A 7 12.25 20.88 7.43
N PRO A 8 12.45 21.80 8.39
CA PRO A 8 13.21 23.02 8.17
C PRO A 8 14.56 22.74 7.51
N GLY A 9 14.94 23.56 6.54
CA GLY A 9 16.15 23.32 5.75
C GLY A 9 16.18 24.06 4.43
N THR A 10 17.30 23.95 3.71
CA THR A 10 17.43 24.53 2.37
C THR A 10 17.25 23.46 1.31
N TYR A 11 16.25 23.65 0.47
CA TYR A 11 15.86 22.78 -0.62
C TYR A 11 16.16 23.45 -1.96
N THR A 12 16.24 22.61 -3.00
CA THR A 12 16.33 23.07 -4.38
C THR A 12 15.02 22.72 -5.08
N VAL A 13 14.27 23.75 -5.47
CA VAL A 13 13.01 23.58 -6.21
C VAL A 13 13.33 23.54 -7.70
N LYS A 14 12.81 22.53 -8.39
CA LYS A 14 12.98 22.34 -9.83
C LYS A 14 11.62 22.41 -10.53
N LEU A 15 11.47 23.35 -11.47
CA LEU A 15 10.31 23.42 -12.36
C LEU A 15 10.73 22.96 -13.76
N VAL A 16 10.00 21.99 -14.32
CA VAL A 16 10.16 21.54 -15.71
C VAL A 16 8.88 21.86 -16.47
N ALA A 17 8.96 22.74 -17.46
CA ALA A 17 7.83 23.14 -18.31
C ALA A 17 8.32 23.44 -19.72
N ASP A 18 7.62 22.93 -20.74
CA ASP A 18 7.93 23.13 -22.17
C ASP A 18 9.40 22.88 -22.53
N GLY A 19 9.98 21.81 -21.97
CA GLY A 19 11.39 21.45 -22.21
C GLY A 19 12.43 22.35 -21.52
N ARG A 20 12.01 23.36 -20.74
CA ARG A 20 12.88 24.20 -19.93
C ARG A 20 12.93 23.71 -18.49
N THR A 21 14.11 23.82 -17.88
CA THR A 21 14.31 23.52 -16.45
C THR A 21 14.74 24.80 -15.74
N LEU A 22 14.00 25.20 -14.72
CA LEU A 22 14.35 26.27 -13.79
C LEU A 22 14.64 25.68 -12.42
N THR A 23 15.64 26.23 -11.74
CA THR A 23 16.10 25.74 -10.44
C THR A 23 16.34 26.92 -9.51
N GLU A 24 15.72 26.91 -8.33
CA GLU A 24 15.87 27.96 -7.32
C GLU A 24 16.07 27.35 -5.93
N LYS A 25 16.77 28.09 -5.05
CA LYS A 25 16.89 27.71 -3.64
C LYS A 25 15.67 28.17 -2.85
N LEU A 26 15.13 27.29 -2.02
CA LEU A 26 14.04 27.56 -1.09
C LEU A 26 14.50 27.20 0.32
N THR A 27 14.42 28.13 1.25
CA THR A 27 14.63 27.83 2.68
C THR A 27 13.30 27.68 3.37
N VAL A 28 13.04 26.49 3.92
CA VAL A 28 11.91 26.19 4.80
C VAL A 28 12.34 26.51 6.23
N LEU A 29 11.57 27.33 6.91
CA LEU A 29 11.82 27.75 8.29
C LEU A 29 10.93 26.97 9.25
N LYS A 30 11.41 26.77 10.48
CA LYS A 30 10.59 26.25 11.58
C LYS A 30 9.45 27.21 11.89
N ASP A 31 8.27 26.70 12.24
CA ASP A 31 7.20 27.55 12.76
C ASP A 31 7.66 28.26 14.06
N PRO A 32 7.67 29.61 14.09
CA PRO A 32 8.05 30.37 15.28
C PRO A 32 7.06 30.24 16.44
N ASN A 33 5.84 29.73 16.20
CA ASN A 33 4.79 29.59 17.22
C ASN A 33 4.82 28.23 17.94
N THR A 34 5.72 27.33 17.55
CA THR A 34 5.86 25.99 18.14
C THR A 34 7.11 25.88 19.00
N THR A 35 7.04 25.07 20.06
CA THR A 35 8.16 24.89 20.99
C THR A 35 9.13 23.78 20.60
N GLY A 36 8.78 22.92 19.63
CA GLY A 36 9.68 21.88 19.13
C GLY A 36 10.93 22.48 18.48
N SER A 37 12.05 21.78 18.60
CA SER A 37 13.31 22.15 17.94
C SER A 37 13.29 21.72 16.46
N GLU A 38 14.20 22.24 15.65
CA GLU A 38 14.35 21.77 14.25
C GLU A 38 14.66 20.26 14.17
N ALA A 39 15.40 19.73 15.15
CA ALA A 39 15.70 18.30 15.25
C ALA A 39 14.44 17.47 15.56
N ASP A 40 13.53 17.99 16.37
CA ASP A 40 12.25 17.33 16.67
C ASP A 40 11.38 17.25 15.42
N VAL A 41 11.28 18.37 14.68
CA VAL A 41 10.53 18.45 13.41
C VAL A 41 11.13 17.52 12.34
N ASP A 42 12.46 17.42 12.29
CA ASP A 42 13.15 16.46 11.41
C ASP A 42 12.82 15.00 11.77
N ALA A 43 12.77 14.66 13.06
CA ALA A 43 12.36 13.32 13.49
C ALA A 43 10.90 13.02 13.11
N ALA A 44 9.98 13.96 13.31
CA ALA A 44 8.57 13.82 12.92
C ALA A 44 8.39 13.71 11.40
N THR A 45 9.15 14.49 10.64
CA THR A 45 9.19 14.43 9.18
C THR A 45 9.62 13.05 8.70
N LYS A 46 10.69 12.50 9.28
CA LYS A 46 11.20 11.16 8.93
C LYS A 46 10.18 10.07 9.21
N LEU A 47 9.55 10.08 10.38
CA LEU A 47 8.51 9.11 10.71
C LEU A 47 7.30 9.23 9.78
N SER A 48 6.81 10.45 9.54
CA SER A 48 5.72 10.72 8.60
C SER A 48 6.03 10.21 7.20
N LEU A 49 7.26 10.41 6.72
CA LEU A 49 7.70 9.94 5.41
C LEU A 49 7.75 8.42 5.33
N SER A 50 8.23 7.74 6.37
CA SER A 50 8.23 6.29 6.45
C SER A 50 6.80 5.72 6.41
N ILE A 51 5.89 6.26 7.21
CA ILE A 51 4.46 5.89 7.20
C ILE A 51 3.85 6.09 5.81
N TYR A 52 4.12 7.23 5.18
CA TYR A 52 3.64 7.54 3.84
C TYR A 52 4.16 6.53 2.80
N ASN A 53 5.44 6.16 2.87
CA ASN A 53 6.02 5.17 1.97
C ASN A 53 5.40 3.78 2.17
N ASP A 54 5.15 3.37 3.40
CA ASP A 54 4.53 2.08 3.73
C ASP A 54 3.05 2.01 3.32
N ALA A 55 2.31 3.10 3.47
CA ALA A 55 0.95 3.21 2.92
C ALA A 55 0.95 3.05 1.40
N ASN A 56 1.87 3.73 0.69
CA ASN A 56 2.01 3.58 -0.76
C ASN A 56 2.47 2.19 -1.18
N THR A 57 3.35 1.56 -0.41
CA THR A 57 3.74 0.16 -0.63
C THR A 57 2.53 -0.75 -0.54
N SER A 58 1.70 -0.58 0.49
CA SER A 58 0.46 -1.33 0.64
C SER A 58 -0.44 -1.19 -0.59
N VAL A 59 -0.64 0.04 -1.10
CA VAL A 59 -1.42 0.31 -2.32
C VAL A 59 -0.85 -0.40 -3.55
N ARG A 60 0.48 -0.35 -3.76
CA ARG A 60 1.11 -1.04 -4.91
C ARG A 60 0.88 -2.55 -4.87
N LEU A 61 1.03 -3.16 -3.68
CA LEU A 61 0.78 -4.60 -3.50
C LEU A 61 -0.68 -4.96 -3.76
N ILE A 62 -1.63 -4.19 -3.19
CA ILE A 62 -3.07 -4.38 -3.40
C ILE A 62 -3.39 -4.33 -4.90
N ASN A 63 -2.98 -3.26 -5.59
CA ASN A 63 -3.30 -3.08 -7.01
C ASN A 63 -2.79 -4.24 -7.87
N GLN A 64 -1.57 -4.72 -7.62
CA GLN A 64 -1.02 -5.85 -8.36
C GLN A 64 -1.76 -7.16 -8.05
N LEU A 65 -2.15 -7.40 -6.80
CA LEU A 65 -2.98 -8.56 -6.42
C LEU A 65 -4.35 -8.50 -7.11
N GLU A 66 -5.02 -7.35 -7.12
CA GLU A 66 -6.33 -7.18 -7.76
C GLU A 66 -6.29 -7.49 -9.27
N TRP A 67 -5.23 -7.07 -9.98
CA TRP A 67 -5.05 -7.44 -11.40
C TRP A 67 -4.86 -8.95 -11.62
N THR A 68 -4.16 -9.62 -10.70
CA THR A 68 -4.01 -11.08 -10.75
C THR A 68 -5.36 -11.76 -10.49
N ARG A 69 -6.09 -11.31 -9.47
CA ARG A 69 -7.41 -11.84 -9.10
C ARG A 69 -8.45 -11.63 -10.19
N LEU A 70 -8.44 -10.48 -10.86
CA LEU A 70 -9.31 -10.22 -12.02
C LEU A 70 -9.07 -11.26 -13.14
N GLN A 71 -7.81 -11.52 -13.49
CA GLN A 71 -7.47 -12.53 -14.50
C GLN A 71 -7.93 -13.93 -14.08
N LEU A 72 -7.80 -14.30 -12.80
CA LEU A 72 -8.27 -15.58 -12.28
C LEU A 72 -9.79 -15.71 -12.35
N GLN A 73 -10.53 -14.64 -12.04
CA GLN A 73 -11.99 -14.61 -12.16
C GLN A 73 -12.45 -14.79 -13.60
N ASP A 74 -11.77 -14.16 -14.56
CA ASP A 74 -12.10 -14.33 -15.98
C ASP A 74 -11.71 -15.72 -16.49
N MET A 75 -10.56 -16.24 -16.07
CA MET A 75 -10.15 -17.62 -16.36
C MET A 75 -11.17 -18.64 -15.85
N GLN A 76 -11.73 -18.45 -14.65
CA GLN A 76 -12.84 -19.28 -14.13
C GLN A 76 -14.04 -19.30 -15.07
N LYS A 77 -14.49 -18.13 -15.53
CA LYS A 77 -15.64 -18.02 -16.45
C LYS A 77 -15.36 -18.74 -17.77
N MET A 78 -14.15 -18.58 -18.31
CA MET A 78 -13.73 -19.23 -19.55
C MET A 78 -13.65 -20.75 -19.42
N LEU A 79 -13.05 -21.27 -18.34
CA LEU A 79 -12.98 -22.71 -18.07
C LEU A 79 -14.38 -23.34 -17.94
N LYS A 80 -15.30 -22.65 -17.27
CA LYS A 80 -16.70 -23.08 -17.16
C LYS A 80 -17.41 -23.08 -18.52
N ALA A 81 -17.22 -22.04 -19.33
CA ALA A 81 -17.80 -21.95 -20.67
C ALA A 81 -17.25 -23.04 -21.63
N ALA A 82 -15.99 -23.40 -21.49
CA ALA A 82 -15.34 -24.47 -22.25
C ALA A 82 -15.66 -25.88 -21.75
N ASN A 83 -16.45 -26.02 -20.67
CA ASN A 83 -16.67 -27.29 -19.97
C ASN A 83 -15.36 -28.03 -19.65
N ALA A 84 -14.36 -27.25 -19.23
CA ALA A 84 -13.03 -27.76 -18.91
C ALA A 84 -13.05 -28.66 -17.66
N ASP A 85 -11.97 -29.44 -17.48
CA ASP A 85 -11.81 -30.31 -16.31
C ASP A 85 -11.92 -29.51 -15.01
N LYS A 86 -12.69 -30.03 -14.05
CA LYS A 86 -12.93 -29.40 -12.75
C LYS A 86 -11.63 -29.07 -12.01
N SER A 87 -10.60 -29.90 -12.13
CA SER A 87 -9.30 -29.69 -11.48
C SER A 87 -8.61 -28.40 -11.90
N LEU A 88 -8.88 -27.90 -13.12
CA LEU A 88 -8.38 -26.60 -13.58
C LEU A 88 -9.09 -25.47 -12.84
N GLY A 89 -10.41 -25.57 -12.71
CA GLY A 89 -11.20 -24.63 -11.91
C GLY A 89 -10.74 -24.62 -10.45
N ASP A 90 -10.55 -25.78 -9.84
CA ASP A 90 -10.09 -25.86 -8.44
C ASP A 90 -8.70 -25.21 -8.29
N SER A 91 -7.80 -25.37 -9.27
CA SER A 91 -6.48 -24.73 -9.27
C SER A 91 -6.54 -23.20 -9.38
N VAL A 92 -7.47 -22.66 -10.18
CA VAL A 92 -7.68 -21.20 -10.27
C VAL A 92 -8.24 -20.65 -8.96
N MET A 93 -9.19 -21.36 -8.33
CA MET A 93 -9.75 -20.95 -7.03
C MET A 93 -8.70 -20.98 -5.91
N ASP A 94 -7.82 -21.98 -5.90
CA ASP A 94 -6.73 -22.06 -4.94
C ASP A 94 -5.77 -20.86 -5.06
N LEU A 95 -5.39 -20.47 -6.29
CA LEU A 95 -4.53 -19.31 -6.49
C LEU A 95 -5.23 -17.99 -6.12
N ASP A 96 -6.51 -17.82 -6.46
CA ASP A 96 -7.29 -16.62 -6.07
C ASP A 96 -7.39 -16.53 -4.54
N GLY A 97 -7.63 -17.65 -3.85
CA GLY A 97 -7.65 -17.70 -2.40
C GLY A 97 -6.31 -17.31 -1.76
N LYS A 98 -5.18 -17.73 -2.34
CA LYS A 98 -3.84 -17.32 -1.88
C LYS A 98 -3.58 -15.84 -2.09
N ALA A 99 -3.98 -15.28 -3.24
CA ALA A 99 -3.85 -13.85 -3.51
C ALA A 99 -4.73 -13.03 -2.57
N LEU A 100 -5.98 -13.44 -2.38
CA LEU A 100 -6.93 -12.80 -1.46
C LEU A 100 -6.42 -12.83 -0.01
N ALA A 101 -5.85 -13.95 0.45
CA ALA A 101 -5.31 -14.05 1.81
C ALA A 101 -4.14 -13.08 2.09
N ILE A 102 -3.42 -12.63 1.05
CA ILE A 102 -2.39 -11.60 1.17
C ILE A 102 -3.05 -10.22 1.15
N GLU A 103 -4.00 -10.00 0.25
CA GLU A 103 -4.75 -8.75 0.15
C GLU A 103 -5.52 -8.43 1.45
N ASP A 104 -6.11 -9.43 2.10
CA ASP A 104 -6.84 -9.29 3.37
C ASP A 104 -5.93 -8.85 4.54
N GLN A 105 -4.60 -8.96 4.42
CA GLN A 105 -3.65 -8.37 5.38
C GLN A 105 -3.50 -6.85 5.16
N LEU A 106 -3.72 -6.38 3.93
CA LEU A 106 -3.45 -5.03 3.47
C LEU A 106 -4.70 -4.14 3.45
N LEU A 107 -5.82 -4.71 2.97
CA LEU A 107 -7.08 -4.02 2.74
C LEU A 107 -8.24 -4.80 3.36
N GLN A 108 -9.14 -4.09 4.04
CA GLN A 108 -10.31 -4.69 4.65
C GLN A 108 -11.34 -5.13 3.60
N ARG A 109 -11.89 -6.33 3.78
CA ARG A 109 -12.97 -6.86 2.95
C ARG A 109 -14.26 -6.05 3.13
N THR A 110 -14.94 -5.77 2.03
CA THR A 110 -16.34 -5.33 2.04
C THR A 110 -17.23 -6.55 2.21
N VAL A 111 -17.95 -6.65 3.33
CA VAL A 111 -18.75 -7.84 3.67
C VAL A 111 -20.10 -7.83 2.94
N ALA A 112 -20.65 -6.64 2.68
CA ALA A 112 -21.85 -6.41 1.86
C ALA A 112 -21.84 -4.99 1.30
N GLU A 113 -22.34 -4.82 0.07
CA GLU A 113 -22.62 -3.51 -0.51
C GLU A 113 -23.95 -2.98 0.06
N GLY A 114 -23.87 -2.22 1.16
CA GLY A 114 -24.99 -1.57 1.86
C GLY A 114 -24.58 -0.17 2.33
N ASP A 115 -25.22 0.40 3.36
CA ASP A 115 -24.75 1.67 3.96
C ASP A 115 -23.22 1.59 4.17
N LEU A 116 -22.50 2.49 3.49
CA LEU A 116 -21.03 2.56 3.46
C LEU A 116 -20.44 2.63 4.88
N LYS A 117 -21.23 3.00 5.88
CA LYS A 117 -20.81 3.11 7.29
C LYS A 117 -20.88 1.80 8.08
N SER A 118 -21.50 0.73 7.58
CA SER A 118 -21.92 -0.39 8.44
C SER A 118 -21.40 -1.79 8.07
N PHE A 119 -20.73 -1.97 6.92
CA PHE A 119 -20.34 -3.30 6.43
C PHE A 119 -18.85 -3.45 6.08
N ARG A 120 -17.99 -2.67 6.75
CA ARG A 120 -16.53 -2.79 6.64
C ARG A 120 -15.98 -3.70 7.73
N GLY A 121 -15.13 -4.65 7.38
CA GLY A 121 -14.31 -5.39 8.35
C GLY A 121 -13.33 -4.47 9.10
N PRO A 122 -12.60 -5.01 10.10
CA PRO A 122 -11.58 -4.24 10.82
C PRO A 122 -10.57 -3.59 9.85
N LEU A 123 -10.12 -2.37 10.17
CA LEU A 123 -9.12 -1.66 9.35
C LEU A 123 -7.86 -2.52 9.20
N GLN A 124 -7.37 -2.63 7.96
CA GLN A 124 -6.13 -3.33 7.63
C GLN A 124 -4.98 -2.35 7.40
N LEU A 125 -3.79 -2.87 7.09
CA LEU A 125 -2.53 -2.12 7.11
C LEU A 125 -2.59 -0.78 6.39
N TYR A 126 -3.18 -0.74 5.19
CA TYR A 126 -3.29 0.51 4.44
C TYR A 126 -3.99 1.61 5.25
N LEU A 127 -5.17 1.34 5.80
CA LEU A 127 -5.91 2.34 6.57
C LEU A 127 -5.29 2.60 7.95
N LYS A 128 -4.61 1.62 8.55
CA LYS A 128 -3.84 1.83 9.78
C LYS A 128 -2.67 2.79 9.56
N PHE A 129 -1.94 2.68 8.44
CA PHE A 129 -0.91 3.65 8.08
C PHE A 129 -1.48 5.02 7.76
N VAL A 130 -2.61 5.09 7.04
CA VAL A 130 -3.29 6.38 6.78
C VAL A 130 -3.67 7.06 8.09
N TRP A 131 -4.21 6.31 9.05
CA TRP A 131 -4.58 6.85 10.36
C TRP A 131 -3.36 7.29 11.17
N LEU A 132 -2.34 6.44 11.30
CA LEU A 132 -1.11 6.80 12.00
C LEU A 132 -0.42 8.02 11.35
N GLY A 133 -0.47 8.13 10.03
CA GLY A 133 0.05 9.29 9.31
C GLY A 133 -0.71 10.58 9.60
N ALA A 134 -2.01 10.51 9.91
CA ALA A 134 -2.79 11.66 10.36
C ALA A 134 -2.39 12.09 11.78
N GLU A 135 -2.12 11.14 12.68
CA GLU A 135 -1.67 11.42 14.06
C GLU A 135 -0.27 12.05 14.10
N VAL A 136 0.68 11.51 13.32
CA VAL A 136 2.07 12.00 13.29
C VAL A 136 2.22 13.25 12.42
N GLY A 137 1.47 13.32 11.32
CA GLY A 137 1.56 14.38 10.33
C GLY A 137 0.75 15.62 10.69
N SER A 138 0.24 16.31 9.66
CA SER A 138 -0.50 17.58 9.79
C SER A 138 -1.96 17.43 10.23
N GLY A 139 -2.36 16.26 10.73
CA GLY A 139 -3.75 15.95 11.02
C GLY A 139 -4.55 15.45 9.81
N GLY A 140 -5.77 15.03 10.09
CA GLY A 140 -6.72 14.51 9.11
C GLY A 140 -8.03 14.11 9.77
N ALA A 141 -9.15 14.37 9.09
CA ALA A 141 -10.49 14.16 9.65
C ALA A 141 -10.66 14.83 11.04
N ASP A 142 -10.79 14.04 12.10
CA ASP A 142 -11.03 14.47 13.48
C ASP A 142 -9.76 14.53 14.35
N VAL A 143 -8.57 14.32 13.78
CA VAL A 143 -7.28 14.46 14.48
C VAL A 143 -6.47 15.67 13.98
N ALA A 144 -5.85 16.39 14.92
CA ALA A 144 -5.09 17.60 14.64
C ALA A 144 -3.65 17.34 14.17
N GLY A 145 -3.13 16.13 14.40
CA GLY A 145 -1.75 15.77 14.13
C GLY A 145 -0.75 16.39 15.10
N ASN A 146 0.55 16.21 14.83
CA ASN A 146 1.63 16.68 15.69
C ASN A 146 2.94 17.00 14.93
N PRO A 147 2.90 17.69 13.78
CA PRO A 147 4.04 17.73 12.85
C PRO A 147 5.24 18.53 13.36
N ASP A 148 5.04 19.40 14.35
CA ASP A 148 6.05 20.34 14.88
C ASP A 148 6.67 19.91 16.22
N PHE A 149 6.42 18.69 16.66
CA PHE A 149 6.86 18.14 17.94
C PHE A 149 7.54 16.80 17.73
N PRO A 150 8.38 16.32 18.68
CA PRO A 150 9.01 15.02 18.52
C PRO A 150 7.95 13.91 18.52
N PRO A 151 8.14 12.85 17.71
CA PRO A 151 7.26 11.68 17.75
C PRO A 151 7.16 11.10 19.16
N THR A 152 5.95 10.72 19.56
CA THR A 152 5.78 10.02 20.83
C THR A 152 6.32 8.59 20.73
N GLN A 153 6.73 8.01 21.86
CA GLN A 153 7.18 6.62 21.87
C GLN A 153 6.09 5.66 21.35
N SER A 154 4.82 5.96 21.65
CA SER A 154 3.69 5.17 21.16
C SER A 154 3.52 5.22 19.64
N GLU A 155 3.71 6.38 19.01
CA GLU A 155 3.70 6.49 17.54
C GLU A 155 4.81 5.64 16.91
N ILE A 156 6.02 5.68 17.48
CA ILE A 156 7.16 4.89 17.02
C ILE A 156 6.89 3.39 17.18
N ASP A 157 6.39 2.97 18.34
CA ASP A 157 6.11 1.55 18.62
C ASP A 157 4.99 1.01 17.71
N VAL A 158 3.93 1.78 17.50
CA VAL A 158 2.86 1.42 16.56
C VAL A 158 3.39 1.36 15.14
N TYR A 159 4.19 2.34 14.70
CA TYR A 159 4.82 2.28 13.38
C TYR A 159 5.63 1.00 13.20
N ASN A 160 6.53 0.67 14.15
CA ASN A 160 7.36 -0.53 14.07
C ASN A 160 6.53 -1.82 14.00
N LEU A 161 5.43 -1.89 14.76
CA LEU A 161 4.50 -3.02 14.71
C LEU A 161 3.84 -3.16 13.33
N LEU A 162 3.33 -2.06 12.77
CA LEU A 162 2.67 -2.07 11.46
C LEU A 162 3.67 -2.33 10.33
N HIS A 163 4.88 -1.77 10.42
CA HIS A 163 5.96 -2.01 9.47
C HIS A 163 6.32 -3.50 9.41
N GLY A 164 6.53 -4.16 10.56
CA GLY A 164 6.81 -5.60 10.59
C GLY A 164 5.68 -6.46 10.01
N GLN A 165 4.41 -6.04 10.18
CA GLN A 165 3.27 -6.70 9.54
C GLN A 165 3.29 -6.52 8.01
N LEU A 166 3.68 -5.33 7.52
CA LEU A 166 3.85 -5.07 6.09
C LEU A 166 5.02 -5.85 5.49
N GLU A 167 6.15 -5.99 6.19
CA GLU A 167 7.28 -6.83 5.76
C GLU A 167 6.87 -8.30 5.59
N LYS A 168 6.02 -8.81 6.49
CA LYS A 168 5.44 -10.14 6.36
C LYS A 168 4.55 -10.23 5.11
N ALA A 169 3.64 -9.29 4.90
CA ALA A 169 2.77 -9.28 3.72
C ALA A 169 3.59 -9.17 2.41
N GLN A 170 4.66 -8.39 2.40
CA GLN A 170 5.61 -8.31 1.29
C GLN A 170 6.32 -9.64 1.04
N THR A 171 6.71 -10.35 2.09
CA THR A 171 7.33 -11.69 1.96
C THR A 171 6.36 -12.68 1.32
N ASP A 172 5.11 -12.71 1.80
CA ASP A 172 4.06 -13.57 1.24
C ASP A 172 3.77 -13.21 -0.23
N PHE A 173 3.68 -11.91 -0.54
CA PHE A 173 3.52 -11.38 -1.90
C PHE A 173 4.68 -11.79 -2.82
N ASN A 174 5.92 -11.63 -2.35
CA ASN A 174 7.11 -11.98 -3.12
C ASN A 174 7.13 -13.50 -3.39
N ASN A 175 6.76 -14.33 -2.42
CA ASN A 175 6.63 -15.76 -2.61
C ASN A 175 5.53 -16.12 -3.64
N LEU A 176 4.37 -15.45 -3.58
CA LEU A 176 3.29 -15.62 -4.55
C LEU A 176 3.81 -15.40 -5.98
N TYR A 177 4.50 -14.30 -6.24
CA TYR A 177 4.93 -13.95 -7.59
C TYR A 177 6.22 -14.65 -8.05
N SER A 178 7.11 -15.03 -7.14
CA SER A 178 8.37 -15.71 -7.49
C SER A 178 8.26 -17.23 -7.58
N GLN A 179 7.28 -17.85 -6.91
CA GLN A 179 7.14 -19.30 -6.87
C GLN A 179 5.76 -19.78 -7.29
N VAL A 180 4.70 -19.27 -6.65
CA VAL A 180 3.35 -19.82 -6.79
C VAL A 180 2.75 -19.53 -8.17
N VAL A 181 2.80 -18.28 -8.63
CA VAL A 181 2.31 -17.86 -9.96
C VAL A 181 3.08 -18.55 -11.09
N PRO A 182 4.42 -18.64 -11.07
CA PRO A 182 5.16 -19.43 -12.06
C PRO A 182 4.75 -20.91 -12.10
N ALA A 183 4.61 -21.56 -10.95
CA ALA A 183 4.19 -22.96 -10.88
C ALA A 183 2.77 -23.15 -11.45
N PHE A 184 1.83 -22.28 -11.09
CA PHE A 184 0.49 -22.25 -11.65
C PHE A 184 0.49 -22.09 -13.17
N ASN A 185 1.27 -21.12 -13.68
CA ASN A 185 1.39 -20.88 -15.12
C ASN A 185 1.96 -22.09 -15.86
N GLN A 186 2.92 -22.81 -15.28
CA GLN A 186 3.46 -24.03 -15.86
C GLN A 186 2.39 -25.13 -15.96
N THR A 187 1.58 -25.33 -14.91
CA THR A 187 0.46 -26.28 -14.93
C THR A 187 -0.57 -25.91 -15.99
N MET A 188 -0.94 -24.63 -16.10
CA MET A 188 -1.91 -24.17 -17.09
C MET A 188 -1.42 -24.37 -18.52
N GLN A 189 -0.15 -24.05 -18.79
CA GLN A 189 0.45 -24.27 -20.11
C GLN A 189 0.51 -25.75 -20.49
N GLN A 190 0.85 -26.66 -19.57
CA GLN A 190 0.84 -28.10 -19.82
C GLN A 190 -0.55 -28.64 -20.20
N LYS A 191 -1.60 -27.91 -19.81
CA LYS A 191 -3.01 -28.22 -20.09
C LYS A 191 -3.55 -27.43 -21.29
N GLY A 192 -2.69 -26.73 -22.02
CA GLY A 192 -3.07 -25.95 -23.20
C GLY A 192 -3.80 -24.63 -22.89
N MET A 193 -3.74 -24.17 -21.64
CA MET A 193 -4.40 -22.94 -21.20
C MET A 193 -3.44 -21.74 -21.24
N GLU A 194 -4.00 -20.54 -21.30
CA GLU A 194 -3.22 -19.30 -21.23
C GLU A 194 -2.58 -19.09 -19.84
N ARG A 195 -1.48 -18.32 -19.82
CA ARG A 195 -0.79 -17.93 -18.59
C ARG A 195 -1.34 -16.62 -18.05
N LEU A 196 -1.23 -16.42 -16.75
CA LEU A 196 -1.42 -15.11 -16.14
C LEU A 196 -0.32 -14.14 -16.58
N MET A 197 -0.72 -12.91 -16.82
CA MET A 197 0.18 -11.76 -16.99
C MET A 197 0.45 -11.12 -15.62
N THR A 198 1.71 -10.98 -15.26
CA THR A 198 2.10 -10.20 -14.07
C THR A 198 2.09 -8.72 -14.40
N VAL A 199 1.16 -7.98 -13.80
CA VAL A 199 1.09 -6.51 -13.90
C VAL A 199 1.97 -5.90 -12.81
N GLN A 200 3.03 -5.19 -13.20
CA GLN A 200 3.90 -4.47 -12.26
C GLN A 200 3.39 -3.04 -12.12
N VAL A 201 2.71 -2.75 -11.01
CA VAL A 201 2.18 -1.41 -10.72
C VAL A 201 3.33 -0.56 -10.15
N LYS A 202 3.67 0.51 -10.87
CA LYS A 202 4.71 1.48 -10.46
C LYS A 202 4.16 2.52 -9.53
#